data_AF-K0RC08-F1
#
_entry.id   AF-K0RC08-F1
#
_cell.length_a   1.000
_cell.length_b   1.000
_cell.length_c   1.000
_cell.angle_alpha   90.00
_cell.angle_beta   90.00
_cell.angle_gamma   90.00
#
_symmetry.space_group_name_H-M   'P 1'
#
loop_
_entity.id
_entity.type
_entity.pdbx_description
1 polymer ?
#
loop_
_entity_poly.entity_id
_entity_poly.type
_entity_poly.pdbx_seq_one_letter_code
_entity_poly.pdbx_strand_id
1 'polypeptide(L)'
;MNRRSFKLGWFFLVAEFGRRGFVPRASSFKLVHHHHEKRRQFQASSLLKAKPKRGTAVDSYQTVAVNCNGCRTRLFRYKKKNGTKSNLIKCFVERIVVDSDDEAMQEQISHHAGEESYEWKCTNCDATFGRSAMIRGLPAIKLIGGKTRMTKK
;
A
#
# COMPACT_ATOMS: atom_id res chain seq x y z
N MET A 1 43.69 30.66 -17.22
CA MET A 1 43.28 32.09 -17.32
C MET A 1 41.82 32.08 -17.74
N ASN A 2 40.84 32.72 -17.13
CA ASN A 2 40.74 33.88 -16.24
C ASN A 2 39.33 33.77 -15.60
N ARG A 3 39.18 33.99 -14.28
CA ARG A 3 38.45 35.13 -13.67
C ARG A 3 36.93 35.15 -13.95
N ARG A 4 36.00 35.43 -13.03
CA ARG A 4 35.93 36.05 -11.70
C ARG A 4 34.46 35.86 -11.26
N SER A 5 34.16 35.40 -10.04
CA SER A 5 33.94 36.24 -8.85
C SER A 5 32.77 37.22 -8.97
N PHE A 6 31.71 37.01 -8.18
CA PHE A 6 30.92 38.03 -7.45
C PHE A 6 30.28 37.29 -6.25
N LYS A 7 30.62 37.53 -4.98
CA LYS A 7 30.35 38.72 -4.11
C LYS A 7 28.84 39.02 -4.04
N LEU A 8 28.20 39.32 -2.91
CA LEU A 8 28.53 39.34 -1.48
C LEU A 8 27.23 39.75 -0.78
N GLY A 9 27.07 39.38 0.49
CA GLY A 9 26.32 40.16 1.47
C GLY A 9 24.80 40.00 1.48
N TRP A 10 24.09 40.39 2.53
CA TRP A 10 24.45 41.13 3.74
C TRP A 10 23.19 41.00 4.63
N PHE A 11 23.33 40.55 5.87
CA PHE A 11 23.10 41.38 7.06
C PHE A 11 21.64 41.49 7.58
N PHE A 12 21.60 41.63 8.92
CA PHE A 12 20.56 42.27 9.74
C PHE A 12 19.29 41.45 10.05
N LEU A 13 18.74 41.45 11.28
CA LEU A 13 19.14 42.05 12.55
C LEU A 13 18.29 41.38 13.66
N VAL A 14 18.91 41.25 14.82
CA VAL A 14 18.37 40.93 16.15
C VAL A 14 17.26 41.91 16.57
N ALA A 15 16.24 41.44 17.30
CA ALA A 15 15.52 42.29 18.25
C ALA A 15 14.89 41.45 19.38
N GLU A 16 15.63 41.26 20.46
CA GLU A 16 15.08 41.07 21.81
C GLU A 16 14.57 42.42 22.33
N PHE A 17 13.37 42.50 22.89
CA PHE A 17 13.03 43.54 23.87
C PHE A 17 12.01 42.99 24.86
N GLY A 18 12.34 43.13 26.15
CA GLY A 18 11.64 42.48 27.24
C GLY A 18 10.70 43.36 28.06
N ARG A 19 10.20 42.72 29.12
CA ARG A 19 9.76 43.25 30.43
C ARG A 19 8.76 44.40 30.46
N ARG A 20 7.56 44.14 30.97
CA ARG A 20 7.10 44.51 32.34
C ARG A 20 5.59 44.29 32.50
N GLY A 21 5.20 43.79 33.68
CA GLY A 21 3.81 43.55 34.05
C GLY A 21 3.05 44.82 34.39
N PHE A 22 1.72 44.74 34.26
CA PHE A 22 0.76 45.63 34.87
C PHE A 22 -0.58 44.89 35.05
N VAL A 23 -0.97 44.69 36.30
CA VAL A 23 -2.34 44.39 36.79
C VAL A 23 -2.70 45.64 37.63
N PRO A 24 -3.96 46.01 37.93
CA PRO A 24 -5.27 45.39 37.64
C PRO A 24 -6.36 46.40 37.18
N ARG A 25 -7.57 45.92 36.84
CA ARG A 25 -8.83 46.38 37.47
C ARG A 25 -10.00 45.52 37.00
N ALA A 26 -10.73 44.98 37.97
CA ALA A 26 -11.98 44.28 37.76
C ALA A 26 -13.05 45.22 37.19
N SER A 27 -13.76 44.77 36.17
CA SER A 27 -15.03 45.34 35.73
C SER A 27 -15.94 44.23 35.23
N SER A 28 -17.05 44.08 35.94
CA SER A 28 -18.17 43.19 35.67
C SER A 28 -18.57 43.19 34.19
N PHE A 29 -18.49 42.03 33.55
CA PHE A 29 -19.24 41.77 32.32
C PHE A 29 -19.84 40.37 32.38
N LYS A 30 -21.17 40.39 32.58
CA LYS A 30 -22.21 39.46 32.09
C LYS A 30 -21.78 38.01 31.87
N LEU A 31 -22.36 37.14 32.70
CA LEU A 31 -22.45 35.70 32.49
C LEU A 31 -22.99 35.42 31.07
N VAL A 32 -22.10 35.19 30.12
CA VAL A 32 -22.47 34.65 28.81
C VAL A 32 -22.79 33.19 29.07
N HIS A 33 -24.06 32.82 28.93
CA HIS A 33 -24.47 31.43 28.89
C HIS A 33 -23.65 30.75 27.79
N HIS A 34 -22.67 29.92 28.20
CA HIS A 34 -21.99 29.00 27.32
C HIS A 34 -23.06 28.05 26.78
N HIS A 35 -23.57 28.34 25.58
CA HIS A 35 -24.30 27.34 24.83
C HIS A 35 -23.35 26.18 24.65
N HIS A 36 -23.72 25.05 25.26
CA HIS A 36 -22.97 23.81 25.25
C HIS A 36 -23.04 23.24 23.84
N GLU A 37 -22.23 23.79 22.94
CA GLU A 37 -22.04 23.22 21.62
C GLU A 37 -21.21 21.95 21.83
N LYS A 38 -21.90 20.85 22.10
CA LYS A 38 -21.37 19.51 21.93
C LYS A 38 -21.00 19.44 20.45
N ARG A 39 -19.76 19.86 20.11
CA ARG A 39 -19.10 19.39 18.90
C ARG A 39 -19.25 17.89 18.97
N ARG A 40 -20.17 17.35 18.17
CA ARG A 40 -20.21 15.93 17.89
C ARG A 40 -18.84 15.67 17.28
N GLN A 41 -17.92 15.23 18.12
CA GLN A 41 -16.70 14.59 17.66
C GLN A 41 -17.24 13.42 16.86
N PHE A 42 -17.32 13.61 15.55
CA PHE A 42 -17.38 12.50 14.63
C PHE A 42 -16.09 11.75 14.91
N GLN A 43 -16.17 10.77 15.81
CA GLN A 43 -15.18 9.72 15.91
C GLN A 43 -15.18 9.10 14.53
N ALA A 44 -14.22 9.49 13.70
CA ALA A 44 -13.92 8.81 12.48
C ALA A 44 -13.49 7.40 12.90
N SER A 45 -14.45 6.49 12.98
CA SER A 45 -14.20 5.06 13.07
C SER A 45 -13.32 4.75 11.89
N SER A 46 -12.03 4.58 12.15
CA SER A 46 -11.03 4.34 11.13
C SER A 46 -11.48 3.14 10.31
N LEU A 47 -11.60 3.37 9.01
CA LEU A 47 -12.07 2.46 7.98
C LEU A 47 -11.27 1.14 7.98
N LEU A 48 -11.65 0.18 8.83
CA LEU A 48 -11.16 -1.20 8.74
C LEU A 48 -11.79 -1.86 7.52
N LYS A 49 -11.17 -1.64 6.36
CA LYS A 49 -11.54 -2.36 5.14
C LYS A 49 -11.36 -3.87 5.39
N ALA A 50 -12.36 -4.66 5.02
CA ALA A 50 -12.42 -6.10 5.32
C ALA A 50 -11.20 -6.89 4.81
N LYS A 51 -10.64 -7.78 5.62
CA LYS A 51 -9.64 -8.78 5.20
C LYS A 51 -10.15 -9.62 4.00
N PRO A 52 -9.29 -10.12 3.09
CA PRO A 52 -9.74 -11.11 2.10
C PRO A 52 -10.45 -12.29 2.77
N LYS A 53 -11.54 -12.75 2.14
CA LYS A 53 -12.25 -13.99 2.50
C LYS A 53 -11.31 -15.21 2.40
N ARG A 54 -11.54 -16.21 3.25
CA ARG A 54 -10.86 -17.51 3.36
C ARG A 54 -11.88 -18.66 3.50
N GLY A 55 -11.40 -19.91 3.48
CA GLY A 55 -12.19 -21.12 3.73
C GLY A 55 -13.15 -21.48 2.60
N THR A 56 -14.24 -22.17 2.93
CA THR A 56 -15.21 -22.76 1.99
C THR A 56 -15.71 -21.79 0.92
N ALA A 57 -15.90 -20.51 1.28
CA ALA A 57 -16.30 -19.49 0.32
C ALA A 57 -15.27 -19.28 -0.80
N VAL A 58 -13.97 -19.36 -0.50
CA VAL A 58 -12.89 -19.24 -1.49
C VAL A 58 -12.71 -20.55 -2.25
N ASP A 59 -12.98 -21.69 -1.63
CA ASP A 59 -12.83 -23.00 -2.27
C ASP A 59 -13.78 -23.19 -3.46
N SER A 60 -14.95 -22.57 -3.42
CA SER A 60 -15.89 -22.52 -4.55
C SER A 60 -15.48 -21.58 -5.69
N TYR A 61 -14.41 -20.79 -5.54
CA TYR A 61 -13.98 -19.87 -6.59
C TYR A 61 -13.32 -20.61 -7.76
N GLN A 62 -13.47 -20.05 -8.96
CA GLN A 62 -12.76 -20.57 -10.11
C GLN A 62 -11.25 -20.38 -9.95
N THR A 63 -10.49 -21.40 -10.34
CA THR A 63 -9.04 -21.32 -10.46
C THR A 63 -8.68 -20.77 -11.84
N VAL A 64 -7.89 -19.70 -11.86
CA VAL A 64 -7.31 -19.16 -13.09
C VAL A 64 -5.81 -19.41 -13.10
N ALA A 65 -5.24 -19.62 -14.26
CA ALA A 65 -3.79 -19.61 -14.43
C ALA A 65 -3.33 -18.17 -14.67
N VAL A 66 -2.34 -17.71 -13.90
CA VAL A 66 -1.65 -16.44 -14.12
C VAL A 66 -0.37 -16.77 -14.87
N ASN A 67 -0.25 -16.25 -16.08
CA ASN A 67 0.85 -16.56 -16.98
C ASN A 67 1.65 -15.30 -17.28
N CYS A 68 2.96 -15.46 -17.52
CA CYS A 68 3.80 -14.40 -18.04
C CYS A 68 3.27 -13.93 -19.41
N ASN A 69 3.22 -12.62 -19.62
CA ASN A 69 2.75 -12.08 -20.91
C ASN A 69 3.80 -12.24 -22.02
N GLY A 70 5.10 -12.27 -21.66
CA GLY A 70 6.20 -12.43 -22.62
C GLY A 70 6.33 -13.87 -23.12
N CYS A 71 6.68 -14.80 -22.23
CA CYS A 71 6.97 -16.19 -22.60
C CYS A 71 5.78 -17.15 -22.45
N ARG A 72 4.61 -16.69 -21.96
CA ARG A 72 3.39 -17.49 -21.73
C ARG A 72 3.50 -18.59 -20.67
N THR A 73 4.66 -18.76 -20.05
CA THR A 73 4.86 -19.67 -18.90
C THR A 73 3.87 -19.37 -17.80
N ARG A 74 3.27 -20.42 -17.24
CA ARG A 74 2.41 -20.32 -16.07
C ARG A 74 3.27 -19.96 -14.85
N LEU A 75 2.91 -18.85 -14.20
CA LEU A 75 3.61 -18.37 -13.02
C LEU A 75 3.03 -19.03 -11.77
N PHE A 76 1.70 -19.07 -11.67
CA PHE A 76 0.98 -19.77 -10.60
C PHE A 76 -0.50 -19.85 -10.93
N ARG A 77 -1.23 -20.65 -10.15
CA ARG A 77 -2.70 -20.72 -10.19
C ARG A 77 -3.29 -19.92 -9.04
N TYR A 78 -4.46 -19.31 -9.25
CA TYR A 78 -5.07 -18.41 -8.27
C TYR A 78 -6.58 -18.58 -8.17
N LYS A 79 -7.13 -18.68 -6.94
CA LYS A 79 -8.57 -18.73 -6.69
C LYS A 79 -9.21 -17.34 -6.83
N LYS A 80 -9.95 -17.13 -7.93
CA LYS A 80 -10.59 -15.85 -8.28
C LYS A 80 -12.11 -15.98 -8.38
N LYS A 81 -12.84 -15.23 -7.55
CA LYS A 81 -14.32 -15.23 -7.50
C LYS A 81 -14.97 -15.11 -8.88
N ASN A 82 -14.54 -14.14 -9.68
CA ASN A 82 -15.13 -13.86 -10.99
C ASN A 82 -14.35 -14.51 -12.15
N GLY A 83 -13.54 -15.55 -11.89
CA GLY A 83 -12.75 -16.24 -12.92
C GLY A 83 -11.92 -15.26 -13.76
N THR A 84 -11.95 -15.40 -15.08
CA THR A 84 -11.25 -14.51 -16.03
C THR A 84 -12.05 -13.25 -16.43
N LYS A 85 -13.24 -13.00 -15.85
CA LYS A 85 -14.12 -11.88 -16.22
C LYS A 85 -13.60 -10.49 -15.82
N SER A 86 -12.50 -10.39 -15.09
CA SER A 86 -11.92 -9.12 -14.66
C SER A 86 -10.41 -9.21 -14.50
N ASN A 87 -9.74 -8.06 -14.51
CA ASN A 87 -8.30 -7.98 -14.25
C ASN A 87 -7.97 -8.28 -12.78
N LEU A 88 -6.82 -8.91 -12.56
CA LEU A 88 -6.26 -9.24 -11.26
C LEU A 88 -4.98 -8.42 -11.10
N ILE A 89 -4.96 -7.56 -10.08
CA ILE A 89 -3.78 -6.75 -9.76
C ILE A 89 -3.19 -7.13 -8.40
N LYS A 90 -4.04 -7.58 -7.46
CA LYS A 90 -3.67 -7.96 -6.10
C LYS A 90 -3.90 -9.46 -5.92
N CYS A 91 -2.82 -10.21 -5.75
CA CYS A 91 -2.86 -11.65 -5.53
C CYS A 91 -2.45 -11.93 -4.09
N PHE A 92 -3.41 -12.26 -3.22
CA PHE A 92 -3.06 -12.67 -1.86
C PHE A 92 -2.38 -14.04 -1.89
N VAL A 93 -1.23 -14.19 -1.23
CA VAL A 93 -0.46 -15.44 -1.27
C VAL A 93 -1.31 -16.63 -0.79
N GLU A 94 -2.16 -16.43 0.21
CA GLU A 94 -3.08 -17.44 0.75
C GLU A 94 -4.11 -17.99 -0.27
N ARG A 95 -4.28 -17.35 -1.43
CA ARG A 95 -5.21 -17.79 -2.49
C ARG A 95 -4.49 -18.40 -3.70
N ILE A 96 -3.16 -18.43 -3.66
CA ILE A 96 -2.36 -19.13 -4.66
C ILE A 96 -2.56 -20.63 -4.43
N VAL A 97 -2.84 -21.35 -5.50
CA VAL A 97 -3.03 -22.80 -5.46
C VAL A 97 -1.67 -23.44 -5.62
N VAL A 98 -1.32 -24.29 -4.66
CA VAL A 98 -0.10 -25.09 -4.64
C VAL A 98 -0.39 -26.39 -5.37
N ASP A 99 0.18 -26.55 -6.57
CA ASP A 99 0.09 -27.75 -7.41
C ASP A 99 1.52 -28.23 -7.75
N SER A 100 1.71 -29.52 -8.07
CA SER A 100 3.04 -30.12 -8.37
C SER A 100 3.67 -29.71 -9.71
N ASP A 101 2.91 -29.10 -10.61
CA ASP A 101 3.37 -28.84 -11.98
C ASP A 101 4.20 -27.54 -12.13
N ASP A 102 4.27 -26.70 -11.09
CA ASP A 102 4.96 -25.38 -11.13
C ASP A 102 5.92 -25.19 -9.94
N GLU A 103 6.70 -26.22 -9.60
CA GLU A 103 7.53 -26.24 -8.37
C GLU A 103 8.50 -25.04 -8.27
N ALA A 104 9.16 -24.66 -9.36
CA ALA A 104 10.15 -23.57 -9.36
C ALA A 104 9.55 -22.21 -8.96
N MET A 105 8.35 -21.88 -9.44
CA MET A 105 7.66 -20.66 -9.04
C MET A 105 7.09 -20.77 -7.64
N GLN A 106 6.64 -21.97 -7.25
CA GLN A 106 6.06 -22.22 -5.95
C GLN A 106 7.09 -22.08 -4.82
N GLU A 107 8.33 -22.52 -5.06
CA GLU A 107 9.46 -22.36 -4.14
C GLU A 107 9.75 -20.88 -3.89
N GLN A 108 9.88 -20.07 -4.95
CA GLN A 108 10.02 -18.61 -4.82
C GLN A 108 8.87 -18.01 -4.00
N ILE A 109 7.64 -18.47 -4.21
CA ILE A 109 6.47 -17.98 -3.47
C ILE A 109 6.58 -18.35 -1.98
N SER A 110 6.94 -19.58 -1.63
CA SER A 110 7.07 -19.97 -0.22
C SER A 110 8.21 -19.24 0.51
N HIS A 111 9.35 -19.02 -0.15
CA HIS A 111 10.52 -18.40 0.49
C HIS A 111 10.38 -16.88 0.66
N HIS A 112 9.77 -16.21 -0.32
CA HIS A 112 9.68 -14.74 -0.34
C HIS A 112 8.28 -14.21 0.03
N ALA A 113 7.33 -15.09 0.36
CA ALA A 113 6.01 -14.68 0.84
C ALA A 113 6.11 -13.95 2.18
N GLY A 114 5.96 -12.63 2.14
CA GLY A 114 5.98 -11.77 3.33
C GLY A 114 7.15 -10.81 3.39
N GLU A 115 8.15 -10.98 2.52
CA GLU A 115 9.21 -10.00 2.35
C GLU A 115 8.65 -8.70 1.76
N GLU A 116 8.98 -7.54 2.35
CA GLU A 116 8.38 -6.27 1.98
C GLU A 116 8.89 -5.74 0.63
N SER A 117 10.14 -6.02 0.27
CA SER A 117 10.85 -5.42 -0.86
C SER A 117 11.24 -6.40 -1.98
N TYR A 118 10.59 -7.56 -2.08
CA TYR A 118 10.94 -8.56 -3.09
C TYR A 118 10.32 -8.28 -4.48
N GLU A 119 11.12 -8.51 -5.53
CA GLU A 119 10.70 -8.44 -6.93
C GLU A 119 10.49 -9.84 -7.51
N TRP A 120 9.28 -10.09 -8.01
CA TRP A 120 8.89 -11.40 -8.53
C TRP A 120 9.25 -11.52 -10.00
N LYS A 121 10.07 -12.52 -10.34
CA LYS A 121 10.58 -12.76 -11.70
C LYS A 121 10.06 -14.08 -12.25
N CYS A 122 9.80 -14.10 -13.56
CA CYS A 122 9.41 -15.33 -14.24
C CYS A 122 10.60 -16.29 -14.34
N THR A 123 10.46 -17.54 -13.91
CA THR A 123 11.52 -18.55 -13.97
C THR A 123 11.97 -18.96 -15.38
N ASN A 124 11.23 -18.59 -16.42
CA ASN A 124 11.60 -18.91 -17.81
C ASN A 124 12.32 -17.74 -18.50
N CYS A 125 11.84 -16.51 -18.34
CA CYS A 125 12.37 -15.36 -19.10
C CYS A 125 12.83 -14.19 -18.22
N ASP A 126 12.95 -14.40 -16.91
CA ASP A 126 13.41 -13.47 -15.88
C ASP A 126 12.68 -12.12 -15.80
N ALA A 127 11.61 -11.95 -16.56
CA ALA A 127 10.84 -10.73 -16.59
C ALA A 127 10.18 -10.50 -15.23
N THR A 128 10.45 -9.35 -14.62
CA THR A 128 9.76 -8.92 -13.39
C THR A 128 8.27 -8.72 -13.69
N PHE A 129 7.43 -9.52 -13.03
CA PHE A 129 5.99 -9.53 -13.25
C PHE A 129 5.20 -8.96 -12.08
N GLY A 130 5.82 -8.86 -10.90
CA GLY A 130 5.15 -8.44 -9.68
C GLY A 130 6.10 -7.88 -8.65
N ARG A 131 5.53 -7.18 -7.67
CA ARG A 131 6.23 -6.70 -6.47
C ARG A 131 5.54 -7.25 -5.23
N SER A 132 6.31 -7.55 -4.20
CA SER A 132 5.73 -7.85 -2.90
C SER A 132 4.97 -6.65 -2.34
N ALA A 133 3.91 -6.95 -1.59
CA ALA A 133 3.07 -5.96 -0.95
C ALA A 133 2.40 -6.55 0.28
N MET A 134 2.29 -5.75 1.34
CA MET A 134 1.45 -6.06 2.49
C MET A 134 0.08 -5.39 2.30
N ILE A 135 -0.99 -6.17 2.13
CA ILE A 135 -2.34 -5.65 1.90
C ILE A 135 -3.25 -6.06 3.06
N ARG A 136 -3.64 -5.09 3.89
CA ARG A 136 -4.45 -5.32 5.10
C ARG A 136 -3.78 -6.34 6.04
N GLY A 137 -2.47 -6.22 6.23
CA GLY A 137 -1.67 -7.10 7.10
C GLY A 137 -1.50 -8.52 6.55
N LEU A 138 -1.70 -8.74 5.25
CA LEU A 138 -1.46 -10.02 4.61
C LEU A 138 -0.51 -9.90 3.42
N PRO A 139 0.37 -10.90 3.22
CA PRO A 139 1.27 -10.94 2.09
C PRO A 139 0.49 -11.08 0.79
N ALA A 140 0.87 -10.27 -0.19
CA ALA A 140 0.30 -10.27 -1.52
C ALA A 140 1.35 -9.94 -2.57
N ILE A 141 1.16 -10.47 -3.76
CA ILE A 141 1.90 -10.11 -4.96
C ILE A 141 1.07 -9.07 -5.71
N LYS A 142 1.61 -7.86 -5.88
CA LYS A 142 1.02 -6.82 -6.71
C LYS A 142 1.57 -6.95 -8.13
N LEU A 143 0.73 -7.40 -9.05
CA LEU A 143 1.11 -7.61 -10.45
C LEU A 143 1.39 -6.28 -11.14
N ILE A 144 2.45 -6.25 -11.95
CA ILE A 144 2.80 -5.12 -12.82
C ILE A 144 1.90 -5.19 -14.06
N GLY A 145 1.27 -4.07 -14.39
CA GLY A 145 0.37 -3.98 -15.55
C GLY A 145 1.06 -4.41 -16.86
N GLY A 146 0.37 -5.23 -17.66
CA GLY A 146 0.88 -5.69 -18.95
C GLY A 146 1.95 -6.80 -18.89
N LYS A 147 2.41 -7.20 -17.70
CA LYS A 147 3.41 -8.27 -17.54
C LYS A 147 2.82 -9.67 -17.35
N THR A 148 1.53 -9.74 -17.02
CA THR A 148 0.82 -11.01 -16.80
C THR A 148 -0.48 -11.06 -17.60
N ARG A 149 -0.94 -12.28 -17.88
CA ARG A 149 -2.24 -12.58 -18.50
C ARG A 149 -2.91 -13.73 -17.76
N MET A 150 -4.25 -13.73 -17.73
CA MET A 150 -5.03 -14.81 -17.12
C MET A 150 -5.64 -15.72 -18.17
N THR A 151 -5.60 -17.03 -17.93
CA THR A 151 -6.33 -18.03 -18.71
C THR A 151 -7.18 -18.91 -17.79
N LYS A 152 -8.18 -19.59 -18.36
CA LYS A 152 -8.89 -20.65 -17.64
C LYS A 152 -7.90 -21.78 -17.29
N LYS A 153 -8.12 -22.45 -16.13
CA LYS A 153 -7.27 -23.54 -15.61
C LYS A 153 -7.09 -24.64 -16.66
#